data_AF-A0A7X4JWS5-F1
#
_entry.id   AF-A0A7X4JWS5-F1
#
_cell.length_a   1.000
_cell.length_b   1.000
_cell.length_c   1.000
_cell.angle_alpha   90.00
_cell.angle_beta   90.00
_cell.angle_gamma   90.00
#
_symmetry.space_group_name_H-M   'P 1'
#
loop_
_entity.id
_entity.type
_entity.pdbx_description
1 polymer ?
#
loop_
_entity_poly.entity_id
_entity_poly.type
_entity_poly.pdbx_seq_one_letter_code
_entity_poly.pdbx_strand_id
1 'polypeptide(L)' 'MEYTAVVKHCGEWWIGWIEEVPGVNCQERTHEELRQSLADALAEALEFNRRDALAAAGDDYREEKVVVA' A
#
# COMPACT_ATOMS: atom_id res chain seq x y z
N MET A 1 -0.38 -5.97 -10.61
CA MET A 1 -0.74 -4.59 -10.21
C MET A 1 0.57 -3.89 -9.96
N GLU A 2 0.72 -2.69 -10.49
CA GLU A 2 1.85 -1.83 -10.22
C GLU A 2 1.33 -0.69 -9.33
N TYR A 3 2.13 -0.28 -8.34
CA TYR A 3 1.80 0.79 -7.41
C TYR A 3 2.89 1.84 -7.46
N THR A 4 2.51 3.10 -7.23
CA THR A 4 3.39 4.25 -7.38
C THR A 4 3.76 4.80 -6.01
N ALA A 5 5.06 4.75 -5.68
CA ALA A 5 5.57 5.43 -4.50
C ALA A 5 5.93 6.87 -4.86
N VAL A 6 5.27 7.84 -4.22
CA VAL A 6 5.71 9.24 -4.20
C VAL A 6 6.73 9.37 -3.08
N VAL A 7 7.94 9.83 -3.40
CA VAL A 7 9.06 9.87 -2.46
C VAL A 7 9.66 11.28 -2.39
N LYS A 8 9.97 11.73 -1.18
CA LYS A 8 10.58 13.03 -0.89
C LYS A 8 11.75 12.87 0.07
N HIS A 9 12.89 13.45 -0.29
CA HIS A 9 14.00 13.64 0.64
C HIS A 9 13.84 14.96 1.40
N CYS A 10 13.86 14.93 2.73
CA CYS A 10 13.62 16.06 3.62
C CYS A 10 14.65 16.08 4.76
N GLY A 11 15.72 16.86 4.60
CA GLY A 11 16.82 16.89 5.57
C GLY A 11 17.59 15.58 5.56
N GLU A 12 17.58 14.87 6.70
CA GLU A 12 18.22 13.56 6.87
C GLU A 12 17.23 12.38 6.73
N TRP A 13 16.04 12.64 6.19
CA TRP A 13 14.96 11.67 6.14
C TRP A 13 14.43 11.51 4.72
N TRP A 14 14.07 10.28 4.39
CA TRP A 14 13.25 9.93 3.24
C TRP A 14 11.83 9.70 3.72
N ILE A 15 10.86 10.34 3.09
CA ILE A 15 9.43 10.20 3.39
C ILE A 15 8.75 9.74 2.11
N GLY A 16 7.85 8.78 2.20
CA GLY A 16 7.11 8.33 1.03
C GLY A 16 5.69 7.90 1.32
N TRP A 17 4.90 7.86 0.25
CA TRP A 17 3.48 7.52 0.23
C TRP A 17 3.20 6.61 -0.97
N ILE A 18 2.28 5.65 -0.83
CA ILE A 18 1.72 4.95 -1.99
C ILE A 18 0.53 5.75 -2.52
N GLU A 19 0.64 6.23 -3.75
CA GLU A 19 -0.34 7.13 -4.37
C GLU A 19 -1.74 6.52 -4.42
N GLU A 20 -1.83 5.24 -4.77
CA GLU A 20 -3.10 4.55 -4.96
C GLU A 20 -3.73 4.04 -3.65
N VAL A 21 -3.00 4.05 -2.54
CA VAL A 21 -3.47 3.50 -1.25
C VAL A 21 -3.32 4.53 -0.13
N PRO A 22 -4.39 5.30 0.17
CA PRO A 22 -4.38 6.27 1.25
C PRO A 22 -3.98 5.65 2.59
N GLY A 23 -3.14 6.35 3.34
CA GLY A 23 -2.68 5.90 4.67
C GLY A 23 -1.43 5.03 4.64
N VAL A 24 -1.01 4.50 3.49
CA VAL A 24 0.27 3.78 3.38
C VAL A 24 1.39 4.78 3.15
N ASN A 25 2.16 5.04 4.21
CA ASN A 25 3.31 5.92 4.21
C ASN A 25 4.37 5.46 5.21
N CYS A 26 5.63 5.81 4.94
CA CYS A 26 6.75 5.49 5.80
C CYS A 26 7.76 6.65 5.80
N GLN A 27 8.65 6.65 6.80
CA GLN A 27 9.77 7.58 6.89
C GLN A 27 11.02 6.84 7.36
N GLU A 28 12.09 6.89 6.57
CA GLU A 28 13.33 6.16 6.85
C GLU A 28 14.58 7.01 6.65
N ARG A 29 15.72 6.50 7.09
CA ARG A 29 17.02 7.18 6.96
C ARG A 29 17.63 7.05 5.58
N THR A 30 17.32 5.98 4.86
CA THR A 30 17.78 5.77 3.48
C THR A 30 16.62 5.53 2.52
N HIS A 31 16.86 5.80 1.24
CA HIS A 31 15.89 5.55 0.18
C HIS A 31 15.58 4.04 0.03
N GLU A 32 16.55 3.17 0.26
CA GLU A 32 16.38 1.72 0.19
C GLU A 32 15.49 1.19 1.32
N GLU A 33 15.76 1.60 2.56
CA GLU A 33 14.91 1.29 3.72
C GLU A 33 13.49 1.83 3.52
N LEU A 34 13.34 3.05 2.98
CA LEU A 34 12.02 3.61 2.69
C LEU A 34 11.25 2.72 1.71
N ARG A 35 11.91 2.28 0.62
CA ARG A 35 11.27 1.42 -0.38
C ARG A 35 10.86 0.07 0.20
N GLN A 36 11.69 -0.52 1.06
CA GLN A 36 11.37 -1.77 1.74
C GLN A 36 10.16 -1.58 2.67
N SER A 37 10.20 -0.56 3.52
CA SER A 37 9.15 -0.27 4.49
C SER A 37 7.82 0.04 3.82
N LEU A 38 7.83 0.80 2.70
CA LEU A 38 6.63 1.06 1.90
C LEU A 38 6.06 -0.22 1.29
N ALA A 39 6.90 -1.14 0.81
CA ALA A 39 6.46 -2.40 0.25
C ALA A 39 5.80 -3.29 1.32
N ASP A 40 6.40 -3.37 2.51
CA ASP A 40 5.86 -4.13 3.63
C ASP A 40 4.53 -3.54 4.12
N ALA A 41 4.48 -2.23 4.35
CA ALA A 41 3.26 -1.52 4.75
C ALA A 41 2.13 -1.64 3.70
N LEU A 42 2.48 -1.59 2.40
CA LEU A 42 1.53 -1.81 1.31
C LEU A 42 0.97 -3.24 1.35
N ALA A 43 1.83 -4.25 1.53
CA ALA A 43 1.39 -5.64 1.60
C ALA A 43 0.42 -5.87 2.76
N GLU A 44 0.72 -5.31 3.93
CA GLU A 44 -0.15 -5.35 5.11
C GLU A 44 -1.50 -4.67 4.86
N ALA A 45 -1.50 -3.47 4.28
CA ALA A 45 -2.72 -2.73 3.98
C ALA A 45 -3.63 -3.46 2.97
N LEU A 46 -3.04 -4.04 1.92
CA LEU A 46 -3.78 -4.83 0.93
C LEU A 46 -4.38 -6.09 1.55
N GLU A 47 -3.62 -6.78 2.40
CA GLU A 47 -4.11 -7.98 3.09
C GLU A 47 -5.23 -7.64 4.07
N PHE A 48 -5.09 -6.54 4.81
CA PHE A 48 -6.13 -6.05 5.72
C PHE A 48 -7.42 -5.74 4.95
N ASN A 49 -7.33 -4.95 3.87
CA ASN A 49 -8.48 -4.60 3.04
C ASN A 49 -9.15 -5.83 2.43
N ARG A 50 -8.36 -6.81 1.99
CA ARG A 50 -8.86 -8.09 1.45
C ARG A 50 -9.65 -8.84 2.52
N ARG A 51 -9.11 -8.96 3.73
CA ARG A 51 -9.78 -9.64 4.85
C ARG A 51 -11.06 -8.93 5.26
N ASP A 52 -11.06 -7.60 5.33
CA ASP A 52 -12.25 -6.81 5.66
C ASP A 52 -13.33 -6.96 4.59
N ALA A 53 -12.98 -6.92 3.30
CA ALA A 53 -13.92 -7.13 2.21
C ALA A 53 -14.56 -8.53 2.25
N LEU A 54 -13.76 -9.57 2.50
CA LEU A 54 -14.25 -10.94 2.63
C LEU A 54 -15.15 -11.11 3.86
N ALA A 55 -14.76 -10.53 5.00
CA ALA A 55 -15.56 -10.57 6.21
C ALA A 55 -16.90 -9.84 6.03
N ALA A 56 -16.91 -8.71 5.31
CA ALA A 56 -18.12 -7.96 5.00
C ALA A 56 -19.03 -8.67 4.00
N ALA A 57 -18.46 -9.39 3.02
CA ALA A 57 -19.22 -10.16 2.04
C ALA A 57 -19.97 -11.33 2.68
N GLY A 58 -19.39 -11.95 3.72
CA GLY A 58 -19.98 -13.12 4.39
C GLY A 58 -19.92 -14.37 3.50
N ASP A 59 -21.01 -15.12 3.47
CA ASP A 59 -21.13 -16.33 2.64
C ASP A 59 -21.77 -16.02 1.27
N ASP A 60 -21.56 -16.91 0.30
CA ASP A 60 -22.17 -16.84 -1.05
C ASP A 60 -21.78 -15.60 -1.89
N TYR A 61 -20.47 -15.34 -1.97
CA TYR A 61 -19.89 -14.30 -2.83
C TYR A 61 -19.12 -14.90 -4.01
N ARG A 62 -18.84 -14.05 -5.01
CA ARG A 62 -17.92 -14.36 -6.13
C ARG A 62 -16.93 -13.23 -6.30
N GLU A 63 -15.68 -13.58 -6.55
CA GLU A 63 -14.64 -12.62 -6.93
C GLU A 63 -14.64 -12.40 -8.45
N GLU A 64 -14.62 -11.13 -8.87
CA GLU A 64 -14.60 -10.70 -10.27
C GLU A 64 -13.45 -9.70 -10.45
N LYS A 65 -12.68 -9.83 -11.53
CA LYS A 65 -11.57 -8.91 -11.81
C LYS A 65 -12.10 -7.63 -12.48
N VAL A 66 -11.78 -6.48 -11.89
CA VAL A 66 -12.11 -5.16 -12.44
C VAL A 66 -10.84 -4.48 -12.92
N VAL A 67 -10.90 -3.85 -14.09
CA VAL A 67 -9.81 -3.06 -14.68
C VAL A 67 -10.32 -1.65 -14.95
N VAL A 68 -9.56 -0.63 -14.56
CA VAL A 68 -9.83 0.77 -14.88
C VAL A 68 -9.08 1.12 -16.16
N ALA A 69 -9.75 1.82 -17.09
CA ALA A 69 -9.21 2.22 -18.39
C ALA A 69 -8.43 3.53 -18.33
#